data_AF-A0AAU6MG27-F1
#
_entry.id   AF-A0AAU6MG27-F1
#
_cell.length_a   1.000
_cell.length_b   1.000
_cell.length_c   1.000
_cell.angle_alpha   90.00
_cell.angle_beta   90.00
_cell.angle_gamma   90.00
#
_symmetry.space_group_name_H-M   'P 1'
#
loop_
_entity.id
_entity.type
_entity.pdbx_description
1 polymer ?
#
loop_
_entity_poly.entity_id
_entity_poly.type
_entity_poly.pdbx_seq_one_letter_code
_entity_poly.pdbx_strand_id
1 'polypeptide(L)'
;MAARVGRAAGVLAMVMAVALPLAGCDGDDATATHTGRGGVGGGGKKPAAGAIEAARVYQQASLEQDWKAACEARTERLRRSWGADTIAECVEITRTPRLRDRSDAQVSTGEAVEVEAFGPHPAGIGLRVTVTVEPGTAERGMSMHTALRLVPGERGTWLVDQAVNLTDPGTGTPDGETVRATLRRK
;
A
#
# COMPACT_ATOMS: atom_id res chain seq x y z
N MET A 1 8.28 38.94 -55.41
CA MET A 1 6.94 39.17 -55.98
C MET A 1 6.06 37.96 -55.66
N ALA A 2 4.86 38.23 -55.13
CA ALA A 2 3.62 37.43 -55.05
C ALA A 2 3.72 35.91 -54.69
N ALA A 3 3.28 35.41 -53.53
CA ALA A 3 1.96 35.43 -52.86
C ALA A 3 0.87 34.55 -53.51
N ARG A 4 0.29 33.63 -52.71
CA ARG A 4 -1.11 33.13 -52.62
C ARG A 4 -1.07 31.82 -51.81
N VAL A 5 -1.50 31.72 -50.54
CA VAL A 5 -2.82 31.92 -49.90
C VAL A 5 -3.94 31.04 -50.46
N GLY A 6 -4.47 30.19 -49.57
CA GLY A 6 -5.80 29.57 -49.64
C GLY A 6 -5.80 28.23 -48.89
N ARG A 7 -6.73 27.88 -48.01
CA ARG A 7 -7.97 28.51 -47.51
C ARG A 7 -8.37 27.74 -46.24
N ALA A 8 -8.92 28.44 -45.27
CA ALA A 8 -9.60 27.86 -44.13
C ALA A 8 -10.95 27.24 -44.51
N ALA A 9 -11.28 26.10 -43.89
CA ALA A 9 -12.62 25.58 -43.59
C ALA A 9 -12.37 24.50 -42.52
N GLY A 10 -13.00 24.45 -41.35
CA GLY A 10 -14.28 24.95 -40.94
C GLY A 10 -15.09 23.78 -40.37
N VAL A 11 -15.27 23.79 -39.03
CA VAL A 11 -16.42 23.25 -38.29
C VAL A 11 -16.58 21.71 -38.22
N LEU A 12 -16.44 21.12 -37.03
CA LEU A 12 -17.59 20.68 -36.23
C LEU A 12 -17.13 20.12 -34.87
N ALA A 13 -17.77 20.63 -33.82
CA ALA A 13 -17.70 20.11 -32.46
C ALA A 13 -18.42 18.76 -32.35
N MET A 14 -17.86 17.85 -31.56
CA MET A 14 -18.63 16.78 -30.90
C MET A 14 -18.21 16.74 -29.44
N VAL A 15 -19.00 17.41 -28.60
CA VAL A 15 -19.02 17.17 -27.16
C VAL A 15 -19.81 15.88 -26.96
N MET A 16 -19.12 14.76 -26.75
CA MET A 16 -19.75 13.53 -26.26
C MET A 16 -19.81 13.61 -24.74
N ALA A 17 -20.94 14.10 -24.23
CA ALA A 17 -21.32 13.94 -22.84
C ALA A 17 -21.72 12.47 -22.63
N VAL A 18 -20.81 11.67 -22.06
CA VAL A 18 -21.14 10.32 -21.59
C VAL A 18 -21.81 10.47 -20.24
N ALA A 19 -23.14 10.39 -20.22
CA ALA A 19 -23.91 10.18 -19.00
C ALA A 19 -23.69 8.73 -18.54
N LEU A 20 -22.98 8.56 -17.43
CA LEU A 20 -22.94 7.29 -16.70
C LEU A 20 -24.24 7.17 -15.86
N PRO A 21 -25.03 6.10 -15.99
CA PRO A 21 -26.13 5.84 -15.08
C PRO A 21 -25.58 5.51 -13.70
N LEU A 22 -25.96 6.31 -12.70
CA LEU A 22 -25.86 5.95 -11.30
C LEU A 22 -26.80 4.75 -11.08
N ALA A 23 -26.25 3.54 -11.05
CA ALA A 23 -26.92 2.42 -10.41
C ALA A 23 -26.99 2.71 -8.91
N GLY A 24 -28.10 3.30 -8.49
CA GLY A 24 -28.53 3.30 -7.10
C GLY A 24 -29.00 1.88 -6.75
N CYS A 25 -28.21 1.16 -5.97
CA CYS A 25 -28.73 0.07 -5.16
C CYS A 25 -29.32 0.71 -3.89
N ASP A 26 -30.60 1.02 -4.02
CA ASP A 26 -31.55 1.23 -2.93
C ASP A 26 -31.72 -0.10 -2.17
N GLY A 27 -31.79 -0.03 -0.85
CA GLY A 27 -31.85 -1.21 0.02
C GLY A 27 -32.08 -0.79 1.46
N ASP A 28 -33.16 -0.02 1.70
CA ASP A 28 -33.72 0.19 3.02
C ASP A 28 -34.65 -0.98 3.39
N ASP A 29 -34.32 -1.66 4.50
CA ASP A 29 -35.13 -1.77 5.74
C ASP A 29 -34.96 -3.13 6.43
N ALA A 30 -34.28 -3.12 7.57
CA ALA A 30 -34.50 -4.08 8.67
C ALA A 30 -34.06 -3.45 10.00
N THR A 31 -34.95 -2.60 10.52
CA THR A 31 -35.31 -2.50 11.93
C THR A 31 -34.19 -2.19 12.93
N ALA A 32 -34.12 -0.91 13.31
CA ALA A 32 -33.49 -0.44 14.52
C ALA A 32 -34.07 -1.12 15.77
N THR A 33 -33.21 -1.72 16.58
CA THR A 33 -33.36 -1.71 18.04
C THR A 33 -32.11 -1.08 18.65
N HIS A 34 -32.29 0.12 19.18
CA HIS A 34 -31.31 0.82 20.01
C HIS A 34 -31.01 0.02 21.27
N THR A 35 -29.74 -0.31 21.52
CA THR A 35 -29.08 0.01 22.80
C THR A 35 -27.56 0.08 22.61
N GLY A 36 -26.94 1.18 23.05
CA GLY A 36 -25.54 1.15 23.49
C GLY A 36 -24.50 1.85 22.61
N ARG A 37 -24.18 3.08 23.01
CA ARG A 37 -22.81 3.63 23.14
C ARG A 37 -22.00 3.86 21.86
N GLY A 38 -22.09 5.12 21.40
CA GLY A 38 -20.98 5.98 20.94
C GLY A 38 -19.83 5.33 20.16
N GLY A 39 -19.85 5.53 18.85
CA GLY A 39 -18.71 5.31 17.97
C GLY A 39 -18.80 6.20 16.74
N VAL A 40 -18.24 7.41 16.83
CA VAL A 40 -17.92 8.22 15.66
C VAL A 40 -16.81 7.48 14.90
N GLY A 41 -17.06 7.01 13.68
CA GLY A 41 -16.03 6.25 12.96
C GLY A 41 -16.37 5.80 11.54
N GLY A 42 -17.30 6.46 10.84
CA GLY A 42 -17.60 6.16 9.43
C GLY A 42 -16.43 6.40 8.46
N GLY A 43 -15.34 6.98 8.97
CA GLY A 43 -14.10 7.24 8.24
C GLY A 43 -13.09 6.10 8.25
N GLY A 44 -13.25 5.00 9.00
CA GLY A 44 -12.18 3.99 9.18
C GLY A 44 -12.02 2.95 8.06
N LYS A 45 -13.10 2.61 7.33
CA LYS A 45 -13.07 1.52 6.33
C LYS A 45 -12.33 1.89 5.04
N LYS A 46 -12.40 3.15 4.60
CA LYS A 46 -11.75 3.63 3.37
C LYS A 46 -10.22 3.81 3.53
N PRO A 47 -9.71 4.40 4.64
CA PRO A 47 -8.29 4.44 4.98
C PRO A 47 -7.65 3.05 5.03
N ALA A 48 -8.32 2.09 5.64
CA ALA A 48 -7.83 0.71 5.72
C ALA A 48 -7.65 0.09 4.33
N ALA A 49 -8.63 0.25 3.43
CA ALA A 49 -8.53 -0.28 2.07
C ALA A 49 -7.35 0.32 1.28
N GLY A 50 -7.15 1.65 1.35
CA GLY A 50 -6.02 2.31 0.69
C GLY A 50 -4.66 1.88 1.24
N ALA A 51 -4.55 1.71 2.56
CA ALA A 51 -3.33 1.22 3.20
C ALA A 51 -3.03 -0.25 2.84
N ILE A 52 -4.05 -1.12 2.80
CA ILE A 52 -3.90 -2.52 2.39
C ILE A 52 -3.40 -2.61 0.95
N GLU A 53 -3.96 -1.81 0.04
CA GLU A 53 -3.55 -1.81 -1.37
C GLU A 53 -2.11 -1.30 -1.52
N ALA A 54 -1.76 -0.19 -0.86
CA ALA A 54 -0.39 0.33 -0.91
C ALA A 54 0.64 -0.67 -0.35
N ALA A 55 0.30 -1.39 0.72
CA ALA A 55 1.16 -2.44 1.27
C ALA A 55 1.38 -3.59 0.27
N ARG A 56 0.32 -4.02 -0.43
CA ARG A 56 0.39 -5.04 -1.48
C ARG A 56 1.28 -4.57 -2.63
N VAL A 57 1.05 -3.37 -3.15
CA VAL A 57 1.83 -2.79 -4.26
C VAL A 57 3.31 -2.67 -3.90
N TYR A 58 3.63 -2.15 -2.71
CA TYR A 58 5.01 -2.05 -2.21
C TYR A 58 5.70 -3.42 -2.18
N GLN A 59 5.02 -4.44 -1.65
CA GLN A 59 5.59 -5.78 -1.54
C GLN A 59 5.72 -6.45 -2.91
N GLN A 60 4.74 -6.27 -3.80
CA GLN A 60 4.76 -6.81 -5.15
C GLN A 60 5.93 -6.23 -5.96
N ALA A 61 6.07 -4.90 -5.96
CA ALA A 61 7.22 -4.22 -6.59
C ALA A 61 8.57 -4.74 -6.05
N SER A 62 8.62 -5.06 -4.75
CA SER A 62 9.82 -5.64 -4.13
C SER A 62 10.10 -7.10 -4.53
N LEU A 63 9.11 -7.85 -5.02
CA LEU A 63 9.29 -9.21 -5.54
C LEU A 63 9.65 -9.20 -7.02
N GLU A 64 9.00 -8.32 -7.79
CA GLU A 64 9.24 -8.10 -9.22
C GLU A 64 10.55 -7.33 -9.50
N GLN A 65 11.25 -6.91 -8.45
CA GLN A 65 12.47 -6.12 -8.52
C GLN A 65 12.28 -4.75 -9.19
N ASP A 66 11.05 -4.23 -9.19
CA ASP A 66 10.77 -2.82 -9.48
C ASP A 66 11.17 -1.97 -8.28
N TRP A 67 12.49 -1.84 -8.10
CA TRP A 67 13.07 -1.10 -6.98
C TRP A 67 12.68 0.37 -6.99
N LYS A 68 12.41 0.93 -8.16
CA LYS A 68 11.97 2.31 -8.28
C LYS A 68 10.59 2.47 -7.66
N ALA A 69 9.61 1.65 -8.07
CA ALA A 69 8.27 1.69 -7.49
C ALA A 69 8.29 1.37 -5.98
N ALA A 70 9.09 0.38 -5.57
CA ALA A 70 9.25 0.05 -4.14
C ALA A 70 9.82 1.23 -3.33
N CYS A 71 10.77 1.98 -3.88
CA CYS A 71 11.34 3.17 -3.23
C CYS A 71 10.40 4.38 -3.23
N GLU A 72 9.61 4.58 -4.28
CA GLU A 72 8.58 5.62 -4.36
C GLU A 72 7.45 5.39 -3.35
N ALA A 73 7.12 4.13 -3.07
CA ALA A 73 6.11 3.75 -2.07
C ALA A 73 6.55 3.96 -0.60
N ARG A 74 7.81 4.36 -0.35
CA ARG A 74 8.32 4.64 1.00
C ARG A 74 8.16 6.12 1.34
N THR A 75 7.99 6.43 2.62
CA THR A 75 8.17 7.82 3.08
C THR A 75 9.62 8.24 2.88
N GLU A 76 9.84 9.54 2.70
CA GLU A 76 11.18 10.12 2.64
C GLU A 76 11.99 9.78 3.90
N ARG A 77 11.36 9.85 5.06
CA ARG A 77 11.95 9.48 6.34
C ARG A 77 12.44 8.03 6.35
N LEU A 78 11.64 7.08 5.84
CA LEU A 78 12.06 5.68 5.75
C LEU A 78 13.26 5.52 4.82
N ARG A 79 13.26 6.15 3.64
CA ARG A 79 14.39 6.10 2.71
C ARG A 79 15.67 6.66 3.33
N ARG A 80 15.59 7.83 3.96
CA ARG A 80 16.72 8.48 4.62
C ARG A 80 17.27 7.67 5.79
N SER A 81 16.42 6.90 6.48
CA SER A 81 16.89 6.01 7.55
C SER A 81 17.81 4.89 7.05
N TRP A 82 17.82 4.61 5.74
CA TRP A 82 18.74 3.68 5.09
C TRP A 82 19.92 4.39 4.39
N GLY A 83 20.05 5.71 4.56
CA GLY A 83 21.10 6.50 3.93
C GLY A 83 20.80 6.92 2.48
N ALA A 84 19.53 6.91 2.06
CA ALA A 84 19.11 7.37 0.74
C ALA A 84 18.36 8.71 0.83
N ASP A 85 18.96 9.77 0.28
CA ASP A 85 18.32 11.09 0.15
C ASP A 85 17.46 11.17 -1.13
N THR A 86 17.75 10.34 -2.13
CA THR A 86 17.02 10.28 -3.40
C THR A 86 16.41 8.91 -3.68
N ILE A 87 15.46 8.85 -4.62
CA ILE A 87 14.93 7.58 -5.13
C ILE A 87 16.03 6.75 -5.80
N ALA A 88 16.94 7.39 -6.54
CA ALA A 88 18.04 6.71 -7.20
C ALA A 88 18.96 6.03 -6.17
N GLU A 89 19.37 6.73 -5.12
CA GLU A 89 20.18 6.14 -4.04
C GLU A 89 19.43 5.02 -3.32
N CYS A 90 18.12 5.17 -3.11
CA CYS A 90 17.29 4.11 -2.54
C CYS A 90 17.30 2.85 -3.40
N VAL A 91 17.20 3.00 -4.73
CA VAL A 91 17.31 1.89 -5.70
C VAL A 91 18.68 1.24 -5.62
N GLU A 92 19.75 2.04 -5.59
CA GLU A 92 21.13 1.56 -5.47
C GLU A 92 21.37 0.72 -4.21
N ILE A 93 20.83 1.14 -3.06
CA ILE A 93 20.91 0.37 -1.81
C ILE A 93 20.06 -0.90 -1.91
N THR A 94 18.84 -0.79 -2.43
CA THR A 94 17.84 -1.88 -2.43
C THR A 94 18.18 -2.99 -3.43
N ARG A 95 18.79 -2.66 -4.58
CA ARG A 95 19.08 -3.61 -5.67
C ARG A 95 20.18 -4.62 -5.37
N THR A 96 20.82 -4.53 -4.18
CA THR A 96 21.82 -5.51 -3.75
C THR A 96 21.23 -6.92 -3.91
N PRO A 97 21.84 -7.80 -4.74
CA PRO A 97 21.23 -9.05 -5.13
C PRO A 97 20.79 -9.86 -3.91
N ARG A 98 19.51 -10.20 -3.86
CA ARG A 98 19.07 -11.25 -2.93
C ARG A 98 19.66 -12.56 -3.43
N LEU A 99 20.12 -13.40 -2.51
CA LEU A 99 20.73 -14.69 -2.83
C LEU A 99 19.81 -15.63 -3.65
N ARG A 100 18.52 -15.30 -3.79
CA ARG A 100 17.48 -16.15 -4.38
C ARG A 100 16.45 -15.34 -5.15
N ASP A 101 16.03 -15.88 -6.29
CA ASP A 101 14.83 -15.44 -7.02
C ASP A 101 13.58 -15.80 -6.21
N ARG A 102 12.59 -14.91 -6.21
CA ARG A 102 11.29 -15.05 -5.53
C ARG A 102 10.14 -14.66 -6.44
N SER A 103 10.35 -14.80 -7.74
CA SER A 103 9.36 -14.51 -8.79
C SER A 103 8.09 -15.36 -8.66
N ASP A 104 8.16 -16.51 -7.99
CA ASP A 104 7.05 -17.42 -7.67
C ASP A 104 6.38 -17.13 -6.31
N ALA A 105 6.81 -16.11 -5.58
CA ALA A 105 6.28 -15.83 -4.26
C ALA A 105 4.94 -15.09 -4.31
N GLN A 106 4.02 -15.50 -3.45
CA GLN A 106 2.70 -14.89 -3.30
C GLN A 106 2.67 -13.89 -2.14
N VAL A 107 1.97 -12.77 -2.33
CA VAL A 107 1.76 -11.74 -1.31
C VAL A 107 0.36 -11.85 -0.72
N SER A 108 0.27 -11.87 0.60
CA SER A 108 -1.00 -11.70 1.33
C SER A 108 -0.85 -10.68 2.46
N THR A 109 -1.98 -10.11 2.88
CA THR A 109 -2.05 -9.12 3.97
C THR A 109 -2.86 -9.68 5.14
N GLY A 110 -2.47 -9.31 6.36
CA GLY A 110 -3.26 -9.54 7.57
C GLY A 110 -4.31 -8.47 7.79
N GLU A 111 -4.94 -8.52 8.97
CA GLU A 111 -5.86 -7.47 9.43
C GLU A 111 -5.14 -6.11 9.50
N ALA A 112 -5.83 -5.07 9.02
CA ALA A 112 -5.39 -3.70 9.17
C ALA A 112 -5.83 -3.17 10.54
N VAL A 113 -4.88 -2.62 11.29
CA VAL A 113 -5.11 -2.09 12.62
C VAL A 113 -4.66 -0.64 12.72
N GLU A 114 -5.41 0.18 13.44
CA GLU A 114 -4.95 1.53 13.77
C GLU A 114 -3.72 1.44 14.69
N VAL A 115 -2.71 2.24 14.35
CA VAL A 115 -1.48 2.40 15.11
C VAL A 115 -1.27 3.87 15.44
N GLU A 116 -1.14 4.13 16.74
CA GLU A 116 -0.84 5.46 17.25
C GLU A 116 0.53 5.97 16.80
N ALA A 117 0.69 7.29 16.79
CA ALA A 117 1.99 7.91 16.61
C ALA A 117 2.97 7.43 17.69
N PHE A 118 4.23 7.18 17.31
CA PHE A 118 5.25 6.73 18.23
C PHE A 118 6.63 7.19 17.78
N GLY A 119 7.34 7.92 18.63
CA GLY A 119 8.64 8.48 18.28
C GLY A 119 8.55 9.32 17.00
N PRO A 120 9.39 9.07 15.97
CA PRO A 120 9.38 9.80 14.71
C PRO A 120 8.30 9.31 13.72
N HIS A 121 7.49 8.32 14.10
CA HIS A 121 6.51 7.67 13.23
C HIS A 121 5.11 8.28 13.44
N PRO A 122 4.47 8.85 12.39
CA PRO A 122 3.10 9.33 12.47
C PRO A 122 2.09 8.22 12.81
N ALA A 123 0.91 8.63 13.28
CA ALA A 123 -0.23 7.73 13.36
C ALA A 123 -0.63 7.23 11.96
N GLY A 124 -1.13 6.01 11.87
CA GLY A 124 -1.47 5.40 10.59
C GLY A 124 -2.12 4.04 10.73
N ILE A 125 -1.98 3.24 9.67
CA ILE A 125 -2.49 1.86 9.62
C ILE A 125 -1.32 0.89 9.67
N GLY A 126 -1.33 0.00 10.66
CA GLY A 126 -0.44 -1.13 10.74
C GLY A 126 -1.06 -2.35 10.08
N LEU A 127 -0.29 -3.13 9.33
CA LEU A 127 -0.70 -4.48 8.94
C LEU A 127 0.50 -5.41 8.75
N ARG A 128 0.22 -6.70 8.81
CA ARG A 128 1.15 -7.75 8.41
C ARG A 128 1.11 -7.92 6.89
N VAL A 129 2.27 -8.00 6.26
CA VAL A 129 2.43 -8.55 4.91
C VAL A 129 3.13 -9.90 5.03
N THR A 130 2.60 -10.91 4.35
CA THR A 130 3.19 -12.24 4.25
C THR A 130 3.62 -12.48 2.82
N VAL A 131 4.87 -12.91 2.65
CA VAL A 131 5.40 -13.45 1.40
C VAL A 131 5.54 -14.96 1.57
N THR A 132 4.85 -15.75 0.74
CA THR A 132 4.89 -17.21 0.76
C THR A 132 5.51 -17.71 -0.55
N VAL A 133 6.52 -18.58 -0.47
CA VAL A 133 7.11 -19.23 -1.65
C VAL A 133 6.37 -20.54 -1.94
N GLU A 134 6.02 -20.80 -3.20
CA GLU A 134 5.20 -21.95 -3.58
C GLU A 134 5.89 -23.30 -3.28
N PRO A 135 5.12 -24.37 -2.99
CA PRO A 135 5.65 -25.70 -2.77
C PRO A 135 6.13 -26.33 -4.10
N GLY A 136 7.42 -26.19 -4.40
CA GLY A 136 8.05 -26.77 -5.59
C GLY A 136 9.52 -26.38 -5.75
N THR A 137 9.92 -25.28 -5.12
CA THR A 137 11.31 -24.83 -5.00
C THR A 137 11.96 -25.39 -3.73
N ALA A 138 13.29 -25.32 -3.63
CA ALA A 138 14.08 -25.88 -2.52
C ALA A 138 13.74 -25.28 -1.12
N GLU A 139 12.85 -24.29 -1.05
CA GLU A 139 12.48 -23.50 0.13
C GLU A 139 11.03 -23.73 0.57
N ARG A 140 10.69 -25.01 0.74
CA ARG A 140 9.34 -25.47 1.11
C ARG A 140 8.75 -24.67 2.28
N GLY A 141 7.60 -24.04 2.05
CA GLY A 141 6.71 -23.55 3.11
C GLY A 141 7.23 -22.38 3.95
N MET A 142 8.31 -21.70 3.54
CA MET A 142 8.77 -20.51 4.25
C MET A 142 7.84 -19.33 3.97
N SER A 143 7.23 -18.82 5.05
CA SER A 143 6.49 -17.56 5.05
C SER A 143 7.34 -16.49 5.72
N MET A 144 7.51 -15.37 5.05
CA MET A 144 8.18 -14.20 5.63
C MET A 144 7.13 -13.18 6.01
N HIS A 145 7.11 -12.80 7.28
CA HIS A 145 6.15 -11.83 7.81
C HIS A 145 6.85 -10.50 8.06
N THR A 146 6.26 -9.42 7.56
CA THR A 146 6.73 -8.05 7.80
C THR A 146 5.56 -7.23 8.35
N ALA A 147 5.78 -6.56 9.48
CA ALA A 147 4.86 -5.52 9.94
C ALA A 147 5.18 -4.22 9.20
N LEU A 148 4.17 -3.66 8.53
CA LEU A 148 4.25 -2.36 7.88
C LEU A 148 3.42 -1.33 8.65
N ARG A 149 3.95 -0.11 8.79
CA ARG A 149 3.18 1.09 9.15
C ARG A 149 2.98 1.91 7.89
N LEU A 150 1.72 2.12 7.50
CA LEU A 150 1.31 2.92 6.36
C LEU A 150 0.78 4.24 6.88
N VAL A 151 1.23 5.34 6.30
CA VAL A 151 0.79 6.69 6.65
C VAL A 151 0.24 7.40 5.41
N PRO A 152 -0.73 8.33 5.58
CA PRO A 152 -1.19 9.15 4.47
C PRO A 152 -0.03 9.93 3.83
N GLY A 153 0.10 9.81 2.52
CA GLY A 153 0.98 10.63 1.69
C GLY A 153 0.21 11.77 1.02
N GLU A 154 0.87 12.45 0.09
CA GLU A 154 0.25 13.50 -0.69
C GLU A 154 -0.85 12.94 -1.61
N ARG A 155 -1.82 13.79 -1.96
CA ARG A 155 -2.86 13.48 -2.97
C ARG A 155 -3.64 12.19 -2.69
N GLY A 156 -3.82 11.84 -1.41
CA GLY A 156 -4.59 10.66 -1.00
C GLY A 156 -3.84 9.33 -1.19
N THR A 157 -2.53 9.36 -1.43
CA THR A 157 -1.70 8.16 -1.47
C THR A 157 -1.43 7.62 -0.06
N TRP A 158 -0.96 6.38 0.04
CA TRP A 158 -0.48 5.78 1.27
C TRP A 158 0.97 5.34 1.07
N LEU A 159 1.82 5.63 2.05
CA LEU A 159 3.26 5.38 1.99
C LEU A 159 3.70 4.50 3.15
N VAL A 160 4.66 3.61 2.90
CA VAL A 160 5.32 2.80 3.93
C VAL A 160 6.25 3.70 4.73
N ASP A 161 5.92 3.89 5.99
CA ASP A 161 6.72 4.65 6.94
C ASP A 161 7.64 3.74 7.76
N GLN A 162 7.19 2.53 8.08
CA GLN A 162 7.98 1.58 8.86
C GLN A 162 7.83 0.19 8.25
N ALA A 163 8.93 -0.56 8.13
CA ALA A 163 8.94 -1.94 7.69
C ALA A 163 9.82 -2.77 8.63
N VAL A 164 9.22 -3.67 9.40
CA VAL A 164 9.91 -4.46 10.41
C VAL A 164 9.60 -5.94 10.19
N ASN A 165 10.64 -6.74 9.97
CA ASN A 165 10.48 -8.19 9.90
C ASN A 165 9.95 -8.70 11.24
N LEU A 166 8.86 -9.45 11.18
CA LEU A 166 8.30 -10.17 12.32
C LEU A 166 9.12 -11.45 12.44
N THR A 167 10.04 -11.48 13.40
CA THR A 167 10.77 -12.69 13.73
C THR A 167 9.80 -13.64 14.44
N ASP A 168 9.70 -14.85 13.89
CA ASP A 168 8.79 -15.95 14.23
C ASP A 168 8.14 -15.89 15.63
N PRO A 169 6.82 -15.58 15.75
CA PRO A 169 6.10 -15.64 17.03
C PRO A 169 5.75 -17.07 17.49
N GLY A 170 6.29 -18.11 16.84
CA GLY A 170 5.87 -19.50 16.99
C GLY A 170 5.00 -19.94 15.82
N THR A 171 4.36 -21.11 15.91
CA THR A 171 3.60 -21.73 14.79
C THR A 171 2.37 -20.94 14.31
N GLY A 172 2.09 -19.76 14.90
CA GLY A 172 0.96 -18.91 14.58
C GLY A 172 1.29 -17.80 13.58
N THR A 173 0.33 -17.46 12.74
CA THR A 173 0.42 -16.27 11.89
C THR A 173 0.28 -15.01 12.78
N PRO A 174 1.21 -14.03 12.73
CA PRO A 174 1.15 -12.82 13.57
C PRO A 174 -0.18 -12.05 13.40
N ASP A 175 -0.82 -11.70 14.50
CA ASP A 175 -2.08 -10.95 14.53
C ASP A 175 -1.87 -9.42 14.63
N GLY A 176 -2.98 -8.67 14.69
CA GLY A 176 -2.97 -7.22 14.77
C GLY A 176 -2.30 -6.66 16.04
N GLU A 177 -2.40 -7.37 17.17
CA GLU A 177 -1.71 -6.99 18.40
C GLU A 177 -0.19 -7.14 18.25
N THR A 178 0.26 -8.24 17.65
CA THR A 178 1.67 -8.49 17.34
C THR A 178 2.24 -7.41 16.41
N VAL A 179 1.46 -7.01 15.39
CA VAL A 179 1.82 -5.90 14.49
C VAL A 179 1.97 -4.60 15.28
N ARG A 180 0.98 -4.22 16.10
CA ARG A 180 1.02 -3.00 16.90
C ARG A 180 2.19 -2.99 17.88
N ALA A 181 2.43 -4.11 18.57
CA ALA A 181 3.52 -4.25 19.51
C ALA A 181 4.89 -4.19 18.81
N THR A 182 5.02 -4.71 17.59
CA THR A 182 6.28 -4.69 16.82
C THR A 182 6.61 -3.28 16.33
N LEU A 183 5.62 -2.56 15.80
CA LEU A 183 5.78 -1.20 15.27
C LEU A 183 6.01 -0.13 16.36
N ARG A 184 6.02 -0.52 17.63
CA ARG A 184 6.35 0.32 18.80
C ARG A 184 7.76 0.10 19.36
N ARG A 185 8.54 -0.82 18.79
CA ARG A 185 9.87 -1.19 19.33
C ARG A 185 11.06 -0.51 18.62
N LYS A 186 10.81 0.23 17.55
CA LYS A 186 11.82 0.90 16.72
C LYS A 186 11.30 2.27 16.31
#